data_AF-E1BKS3-F1
#
_entry.id   AF-E1BKS3-F1
#
_cell.length_a   1.000
_cell.length_b   1.000
_cell.length_c   1.000
_cell.angle_alpha   90.00
_cell.angle_beta   90.00
_cell.angle_gamma   90.00
#
_symmetry.space_group_name_H-M   'P 1'
#
loop_
_entity.id
_entity.type
_entity.pdbx_description
1 polymer ?
#
loop_
_entity_poly.entity_id
_entity_poly.type
_entity_poly.pdbx_seq_one_letter_code
_entity_poly.pdbx_strand_id
1 'polypeptide(L)'
;MSSGDAESAGREGAPRAAAALCGLYHEAGQRLRRLQDQLAARDALIARLRARLAALEGDTAPSLVDALLEQVARFREQLRQRDGGAAEAALRQEIERLSEQLEEKEREAQQLLSQPGLEREKEVALLRRSVAEKERARAASHVLCRSLADETHQLRRTLAATAHMCQHLAKCLDERQGGQGTAGEQSPEPKCTEGDASVHAVVEKLREENRVLRQKVTHVEDLNARWQRYDASRDEYVRGLHAQLKGLQVPLEPELMRKEVSRLNAQLEEKMDDCAEARRELAAARSARDAALERVQMLEQQILAYKDDFTSERADRERAQSRIHELEEQVASLQRQASWRQDSREPVSCRIHTGSRSPRYLETDASEPVAAGGRRPGTGSQWLDLAAEGGCSGVTQRGQGDLQCPHCLRCFSDEQGEELFKHVAECCQ
;
A
#
# COMPACT_ATOMS: atom_id res chain seq x y z
N MET A 1 -105.62 -70.44 -106.42
CA MET A 1 -104.92 -71.38 -105.54
C MET A 1 -103.83 -70.59 -104.83
N SER A 2 -104.13 -70.19 -103.60
CA SER A 2 -103.44 -70.61 -102.36
C SER A 2 -101.97 -70.18 -102.31
N SER A 3 -101.64 -69.09 -101.62
CA SER A 3 -101.59 -68.90 -100.16
C SER A 3 -100.50 -69.72 -99.49
N GLY A 4 -99.50 -69.04 -98.92
CA GLY A 4 -98.45 -69.66 -98.12
C GLY A 4 -97.33 -68.69 -97.77
N ASP A 5 -97.68 -67.57 -97.13
CA ASP A 5 -96.78 -66.64 -96.45
C ASP A 5 -96.04 -67.30 -95.27
N ALA A 6 -94.81 -66.86 -94.99
CA ALA A 6 -94.30 -66.63 -93.63
C ALA A 6 -92.92 -65.95 -93.65
N GLU A 7 -92.94 -64.65 -93.30
CA GLU A 7 -92.05 -63.97 -92.35
C GLU A 7 -90.52 -64.12 -92.42
N SER A 8 -89.84 -62.98 -92.54
CA SER A 8 -88.61 -62.70 -91.78
C SER A 8 -88.44 -61.19 -91.58
N ALA A 9 -88.61 -60.79 -90.33
CA ALA A 9 -88.45 -59.45 -89.77
C ALA A 9 -87.06 -58.81 -90.02
N GLY A 10 -87.01 -57.47 -89.98
CA GLY A 10 -85.80 -56.76 -89.56
C GLY A 10 -85.57 -55.38 -90.18
N ARG A 11 -85.44 -54.37 -89.29
CA ARG A 11 -84.77 -53.06 -89.45
C ARG A 11 -85.60 -51.86 -89.95
N GLU A 12 -86.45 -51.32 -89.08
CA GLU A 12 -86.91 -49.90 -89.21
C GLU A 12 -86.65 -49.00 -87.99
N GLY A 13 -85.97 -49.49 -86.93
CA GLY A 13 -85.59 -48.68 -85.75
C GLY A 13 -84.15 -48.12 -85.74
N ALA A 14 -83.29 -48.52 -86.67
CA ALA A 14 -81.84 -48.35 -86.55
C ALA A 14 -81.26 -46.92 -86.75
N PRO A 15 -81.76 -46.07 -87.68
CA PRO A 15 -81.06 -44.82 -87.99
C PRO A 15 -81.36 -43.67 -87.01
N ARG A 16 -82.57 -43.60 -86.42
CA ARG A 16 -82.93 -42.55 -85.45
C ARG A 16 -82.34 -42.78 -84.06
N ALA A 17 -82.30 -44.03 -83.59
CA ALA A 17 -81.64 -44.37 -82.33
C ALA A 17 -80.12 -44.18 -82.42
N ALA A 18 -79.50 -44.55 -83.56
CA ALA A 18 -78.09 -44.31 -83.80
C ALA A 18 -77.74 -42.81 -83.86
N ALA A 19 -78.57 -41.97 -84.50
CA ALA A 19 -78.37 -40.52 -84.54
C ALA A 19 -78.48 -39.85 -83.16
N ALA A 20 -79.45 -40.26 -82.34
CA ALA A 20 -79.60 -39.78 -80.97
C ALA A 20 -78.41 -40.19 -80.08
N LEU A 21 -77.94 -41.43 -80.21
CA LEU A 21 -76.74 -41.90 -79.52
C LEU A 21 -75.49 -41.13 -79.98
N CYS A 22 -75.31 -40.91 -81.28
CA CYS A 22 -74.21 -40.09 -81.82
C CYS A 22 -74.25 -38.65 -81.29
N GLY A 23 -75.43 -38.05 -81.15
CA GLY A 23 -75.61 -36.73 -80.52
C GLY A 23 -75.19 -36.71 -79.05
N LEU A 24 -75.61 -37.70 -78.27
CA LEU A 24 -75.23 -37.84 -76.87
C LEU A 24 -73.72 -38.10 -76.69
N TYR A 25 -73.10 -38.92 -77.55
CA TYR A 25 -71.64 -39.12 -77.56
C TYR A 25 -70.90 -37.82 -77.92
N HIS A 26 -71.44 -37.04 -78.86
CA HIS A 26 -70.84 -35.76 -79.22
C HIS A 26 -70.97 -34.73 -78.09
N GLU A 27 -72.13 -34.65 -77.42
CA GLU A 27 -72.34 -33.80 -76.24
C GLU A 27 -71.47 -34.23 -75.05
N ALA A 28 -71.38 -35.53 -74.78
CA ALA A 28 -70.49 -36.07 -73.75
C ALA A 28 -69.03 -35.72 -74.08
N GLY A 29 -68.61 -35.83 -75.35
CA GLY A 29 -67.30 -35.41 -75.82
C GLY A 29 -67.06 -33.90 -75.67
N GLN A 30 -68.07 -33.06 -75.94
CA GLN A 30 -67.97 -31.61 -75.71
C GLN A 30 -67.87 -31.26 -74.22
N ARG A 31 -68.63 -31.94 -73.35
CA ARG A 31 -68.55 -31.76 -71.89
C ARG A 31 -67.19 -32.20 -71.36
N LEU A 32 -66.65 -33.31 -71.85
CA LEU A 32 -65.33 -33.80 -71.48
C LEU A 32 -64.23 -32.82 -71.88
N ARG A 33 -64.31 -32.25 -73.11
CA ARG A 33 -63.39 -31.18 -73.56
C ARG A 33 -63.45 -29.95 -72.67
N ARG A 34 -64.65 -29.45 -72.33
CA ARG A 34 -64.80 -28.29 -71.42
C ARG A 34 -64.20 -28.56 -70.04
N LEU A 35 -64.37 -29.75 -69.50
CA LEU A 35 -63.76 -30.14 -68.22
C LEU A 35 -62.23 -30.23 -68.32
N GLN A 36 -61.70 -30.76 -69.42
CA GLN A 36 -60.26 -30.80 -69.69
C GLN A 36 -59.67 -29.38 -69.78
N ASP A 37 -60.34 -28.45 -70.47
CA ASP A 37 -59.90 -27.06 -70.55
C ASP A 37 -59.90 -26.38 -69.17
N GLN A 38 -60.91 -26.65 -68.33
CA GLN A 38 -60.96 -26.15 -66.96
C GLN A 38 -59.86 -26.73 -66.06
N LEU A 39 -59.51 -28.00 -66.26
CA LEU A 39 -58.44 -28.67 -65.53
C LEU A 39 -57.09 -28.07 -65.93
N ALA A 40 -56.84 -27.90 -67.23
CA ALA A 40 -55.64 -27.23 -67.75
C ALA A 40 -55.51 -25.78 -67.24
N ALA A 41 -56.61 -25.03 -67.16
CA ALA A 41 -56.60 -23.68 -66.61
C ALA A 41 -56.23 -23.66 -65.10
N ARG A 42 -56.73 -24.63 -64.33
CA ARG A 42 -56.37 -24.79 -62.91
C ARG A 42 -54.92 -25.22 -62.73
N ASP A 43 -54.43 -26.15 -63.55
CA ASP A 43 -53.03 -26.57 -63.53
C ASP A 43 -52.09 -25.42 -63.88
N ALA A 44 -52.45 -24.57 -64.85
CA ALA A 44 -51.71 -23.36 -65.17
C ALA A 44 -51.69 -22.34 -64.03
N LEU A 45 -52.77 -22.24 -63.24
CA LEU A 45 -52.81 -21.40 -62.04
C LEU A 45 -51.93 -21.98 -60.92
N ILE A 46 -52.00 -23.30 -60.69
CA ILE A 46 -51.16 -23.99 -59.70
C ILE A 46 -49.69 -23.81 -60.06
N ALA A 47 -49.32 -23.96 -61.33
CA ALA A 47 -47.96 -23.74 -61.81
C ALA A 47 -47.49 -22.30 -61.53
N ARG A 48 -48.34 -21.29 -61.80
CA ARG A 48 -48.02 -19.89 -61.49
C ARG A 48 -47.88 -19.62 -59.98
N LEU A 49 -48.74 -20.22 -59.16
CA LEU A 49 -48.66 -20.07 -57.70
C LEU A 49 -47.39 -20.74 -57.14
N ARG A 50 -47.04 -21.93 -57.65
CA ARG A 50 -45.78 -22.60 -57.30
C ARG A 50 -44.56 -21.78 -57.72
N ALA A 51 -44.57 -21.19 -58.91
CA ALA A 51 -43.48 -20.31 -59.36
C ALA A 51 -43.34 -19.05 -58.48
N ARG A 52 -44.47 -18.46 -58.04
CA ARG A 52 -44.44 -17.32 -57.11
C ARG A 52 -43.95 -17.70 -55.72
N LEU A 53 -44.32 -18.89 -55.22
CA LEU A 53 -43.80 -19.40 -53.95
C LEU A 53 -42.30 -19.67 -54.03
N ALA A 54 -41.84 -20.34 -55.08
CA ALA A 54 -40.41 -20.60 -55.29
C ALA A 54 -39.59 -19.30 -55.44
N ALA A 55 -40.15 -18.26 -56.06
CA ALA A 55 -39.51 -16.94 -56.11
C ALA A 55 -39.42 -16.29 -54.72
N LEU A 56 -40.47 -16.40 -53.89
CA LEU A 56 -40.46 -15.89 -52.51
C LEU A 56 -39.52 -16.69 -51.59
N GLU A 57 -39.41 -18.00 -51.79
CA GLU A 57 -38.49 -18.88 -51.06
C GLU A 57 -37.02 -18.67 -51.51
N GLY A 58 -36.79 -18.30 -52.78
CA GLY A 58 -35.46 -17.95 -53.30
C GLY A 58 -35.00 -16.54 -52.93
N ASP A 59 -35.94 -15.61 -52.71
CA ASP A 59 -35.70 -14.23 -52.27
C ASP A 59 -35.83 -14.08 -50.74
N THR A 60 -35.49 -15.11 -49.96
CA THR A 60 -35.07 -14.88 -48.57
C THR A 60 -33.76 -14.11 -48.62
N ALA A 61 -33.87 -12.78 -48.68
CA ALA A 61 -32.77 -11.87 -48.43
C ALA A 61 -31.98 -12.38 -47.22
N PRO A 62 -30.63 -12.37 -47.24
CA PRO A 62 -29.83 -12.73 -46.07
C PRO A 62 -30.43 -11.97 -44.90
N SER A 63 -31.05 -12.73 -44.01
CA SER A 63 -32.01 -12.15 -43.11
C SER A 63 -31.21 -11.27 -42.15
N LEU A 64 -31.82 -10.20 -41.63
CA LEU A 64 -31.21 -9.41 -40.56
C LEU A 64 -30.63 -10.31 -39.44
N VAL A 65 -31.24 -11.48 -39.25
CA VAL A 65 -30.79 -12.54 -38.34
C VAL A 65 -29.41 -13.08 -38.71
N ASP A 66 -29.14 -13.39 -39.98
CA ASP A 66 -27.83 -13.90 -40.42
C ASP A 66 -26.73 -12.85 -40.23
N ALA A 67 -27.02 -11.58 -40.54
CA ALA A 67 -26.10 -10.47 -40.32
C ALA A 67 -25.83 -10.22 -38.81
N LEU A 68 -26.87 -10.35 -37.98
CA LEU A 68 -26.73 -10.26 -36.51
C LEU A 68 -25.95 -11.45 -35.94
N LEU A 69 -26.16 -12.66 -36.46
CA LEU A 69 -25.41 -13.85 -36.06
C LEU A 69 -23.92 -13.71 -36.40
N GLU A 70 -23.58 -13.17 -37.58
CA GLU A 70 -22.20 -12.84 -37.92
C GLU A 70 -21.62 -11.74 -37.03
N GLN A 71 -22.39 -10.70 -36.70
CA GLN A 71 -21.93 -9.66 -35.77
C GLN A 71 -21.67 -10.23 -34.37
N VAL A 72 -22.57 -11.07 -33.86
CA VAL A 72 -22.40 -11.75 -32.57
C VAL A 72 -21.20 -12.68 -32.60
N ALA A 73 -20.98 -13.42 -33.69
CA ALA A 73 -19.79 -14.25 -33.86
C ALA A 73 -18.50 -13.42 -33.85
N ARG A 74 -18.48 -12.27 -34.54
CA ARG A 74 -17.34 -11.33 -34.53
C ARG A 74 -17.09 -10.74 -33.15
N PHE A 75 -18.13 -10.34 -32.41
CA PHE A 75 -17.98 -9.84 -31.05
C PHE A 75 -17.49 -10.92 -30.08
N ARG A 76 -17.96 -12.16 -30.21
CA ARG A 76 -17.46 -13.30 -29.43
C ARG A 76 -15.98 -13.60 -29.73
N GLU A 77 -15.57 -13.50 -30.99
CA GLU A 77 -14.17 -13.70 -31.38
C GLU A 77 -13.28 -12.55 -30.88
N GLN A 78 -13.75 -11.30 -30.96
CA GLN A 78 -13.06 -10.13 -30.39
C GLN A 78 -12.93 -10.21 -28.87
N LEU A 79 -13.98 -10.67 -28.18
CA LEU A 79 -13.91 -10.95 -26.74
C LEU A 79 -12.93 -12.09 -26.46
N ARG A 80 -12.96 -13.20 -27.19
CA ARG A 80 -11.97 -14.29 -27.05
C ARG A 80 -10.52 -13.87 -27.31
N GLN A 81 -10.29 -12.93 -28.21
CA GLN A 81 -8.95 -12.40 -28.47
C GLN A 81 -8.48 -11.44 -27.38
N ARG A 82 -9.41 -10.66 -26.80
CA ARG A 82 -9.14 -9.70 -25.74
C ARG A 82 -9.04 -10.36 -24.35
N ASP A 83 -9.89 -11.35 -24.11
CA ASP A 83 -9.86 -12.32 -23.01
C ASP A 83 -8.89 -13.47 -23.30
N GLY A 84 -8.20 -13.41 -24.45
CA GLY A 84 -7.14 -14.31 -24.83
C GLY A 84 -6.06 -14.18 -23.79
N GLY A 85 -6.10 -15.06 -22.79
CA GLY A 85 -5.32 -15.00 -21.55
C GLY A 85 -3.81 -15.07 -21.74
N ALA A 86 -3.27 -14.86 -22.93
CA ALA A 86 -1.85 -14.64 -23.18
C ALA A 86 -1.34 -13.37 -22.51
N ALA A 87 -2.10 -12.25 -22.58
CA ALA A 87 -1.73 -11.02 -21.88
C ALA A 87 -1.86 -11.19 -20.35
N GLU A 88 -2.94 -11.83 -19.89
CA GLU A 88 -3.11 -12.14 -18.47
C GLU A 88 -2.08 -13.16 -17.96
N ALA A 89 -1.72 -14.16 -18.75
CA ALA A 89 -0.68 -15.15 -18.40
C ALA A 89 0.70 -14.50 -18.37
N ALA A 90 1.01 -13.59 -19.30
CA ALA A 90 2.25 -12.83 -19.28
C ALA A 90 2.33 -11.93 -18.03
N LEU A 91 1.23 -11.27 -17.67
CA LEU A 91 1.17 -10.50 -16.42
C LEU A 91 1.29 -11.38 -15.18
N ARG A 92 0.67 -12.56 -15.16
CA ARG A 92 0.81 -13.52 -14.06
C ARG A 92 2.25 -14.02 -13.90
N GLN A 93 2.91 -14.34 -15.01
CA GLN A 93 4.33 -14.73 -15.01
C GLN A 93 5.23 -13.61 -14.52
N GLU A 94 4.97 -12.36 -14.92
CA GLU A 94 5.76 -11.22 -14.42
C GLU A 94 5.50 -10.96 -12.93
N ILE A 95 4.24 -11.13 -12.46
CA ILE A 95 3.92 -11.04 -11.03
C ILE A 95 4.67 -12.12 -10.25
N GLU A 96 4.67 -13.38 -10.71
CA GLU A 96 5.45 -14.46 -10.09
C GLU A 96 6.94 -14.14 -10.01
N ARG A 97 7.52 -13.68 -11.13
CA ARG A 97 8.94 -13.29 -11.20
C ARG A 97 9.27 -12.15 -10.22
N LEU A 98 8.41 -11.14 -10.15
CA LEU A 98 8.58 -10.01 -9.25
C LEU A 98 8.39 -10.41 -7.78
N SER A 99 7.45 -11.33 -7.51
CA SER A 99 7.26 -11.90 -6.17
C SER A 99 8.48 -12.68 -5.70
N GLU A 100 9.04 -13.54 -6.55
CA GLU A 100 10.27 -14.28 -6.24
C GLU A 100 11.45 -13.33 -5.94
N GLN A 101 11.60 -12.27 -6.73
CA GLN A 101 12.62 -11.25 -6.50
C GLN A 101 12.41 -10.46 -5.20
N LEU A 102 11.17 -10.15 -4.87
CA LEU A 102 10.82 -9.51 -3.61
C LEU A 102 11.16 -10.41 -2.42
N GLU A 103 10.82 -11.70 -2.48
CA GLU A 103 11.16 -12.65 -1.43
C GLU A 103 12.68 -12.81 -1.26
N GLU A 104 13.44 -12.86 -2.35
CA GLU A 104 14.90 -12.90 -2.30
C GLU A 104 15.47 -11.64 -1.65
N LYS A 105 14.96 -10.46 -2.02
CA LYS A 105 15.37 -9.18 -1.40
C LYS A 105 14.96 -9.07 0.06
N GLU A 106 13.82 -9.60 0.46
CA GLU A 106 13.41 -9.67 1.86
C GLU A 106 14.32 -10.60 2.67
N ARG A 107 14.71 -11.75 2.11
CA ARG A 107 15.69 -12.66 2.75
C ARG A 107 17.05 -12.00 2.91
N GLU A 108 17.55 -11.31 1.87
CA GLU A 108 18.80 -10.54 1.95
C GLU A 108 18.71 -9.43 3.00
N ALA A 109 17.61 -8.68 3.04
CA ALA A 109 17.40 -7.62 4.04
C ALA A 109 17.36 -8.19 5.46
N GLN A 110 16.68 -9.32 5.68
CA GLN A 110 16.65 -9.99 6.97
C GLN A 110 18.04 -10.48 7.41
N GLN A 111 18.83 -11.02 6.48
CA GLN A 111 20.22 -11.40 6.74
C GLN A 111 21.05 -10.19 7.15
N LEU A 112 20.99 -9.09 6.38
CA LEU A 112 21.69 -7.84 6.68
C LEU A 112 21.24 -7.18 7.99
N LEU A 113 19.98 -7.35 8.41
CA LEU A 113 19.50 -6.87 9.70
C LEU A 113 19.99 -7.74 10.87
N SER A 114 20.09 -9.06 10.66
CA SER A 114 20.55 -10.00 11.69
C SER A 114 22.07 -10.00 11.90
N GLN A 115 22.83 -9.72 10.85
CA GLN A 115 24.30 -9.80 10.83
C GLN A 115 24.98 -8.79 11.80
N PRO A 116 24.60 -7.50 11.86
CA PRO A 116 25.13 -6.55 12.83
C PRO A 116 24.83 -6.96 14.28
N GLY A 117 23.68 -7.61 14.54
CA GLY A 117 23.32 -8.13 15.86
C GLY A 117 24.28 -9.24 16.30
N LEU A 118 24.48 -10.23 15.44
CA LEU A 118 25.37 -11.36 15.70
C LEU A 118 26.84 -10.92 15.87
N GLU A 119 27.30 -9.94 15.10
CA GLU A 119 28.66 -9.40 15.22
C GLU A 119 28.86 -8.63 16.54
N ARG A 120 27.90 -7.77 16.90
CA ARG A 120 27.91 -7.06 18.19
C ARG A 120 27.86 -8.02 19.37
N GLU A 121 27.08 -9.09 19.30
CA GLU A 121 27.01 -10.10 20.36
C GLU A 121 28.34 -10.84 20.54
N LYS A 122 29.03 -11.18 19.43
CA LYS A 122 30.38 -11.77 19.47
C LYS A 122 31.39 -10.82 20.10
N GLU A 123 31.36 -9.54 19.72
CA GLU A 123 32.26 -8.52 20.29
C GLU A 123 32.00 -8.32 21.78
N VAL A 124 30.74 -8.22 22.20
CA VAL A 124 30.36 -8.13 23.62
C VAL A 124 30.83 -9.35 24.41
N ALA A 125 30.72 -10.56 23.85
CA ALA A 125 31.21 -11.78 24.49
C ALA A 125 32.74 -11.77 24.67
N LEU A 126 33.49 -11.28 23.67
CA LEU A 126 34.95 -11.13 23.75
C LEU A 126 35.34 -10.08 24.80
N LEU A 127 34.67 -8.93 24.82
CA LEU A 127 34.92 -7.87 25.80
C LEU A 127 34.63 -8.35 27.22
N ARG A 128 33.53 -9.06 27.43
CA ARG A 128 33.20 -9.67 28.74
C ARG A 128 34.28 -10.64 29.20
N ARG A 129 34.82 -11.46 28.29
CA ARG A 129 35.92 -12.38 28.61
C ARG A 129 37.19 -11.63 29.01
N SER A 130 37.58 -10.61 28.23
CA SER A 130 38.75 -9.79 28.53
C SER A 130 38.64 -9.04 29.86
N VAL A 131 37.44 -8.51 30.18
CA VAL A 131 37.18 -7.87 31.47
C VAL A 131 37.34 -8.88 32.61
N ALA A 132 36.72 -10.06 32.50
CA ALA A 132 36.85 -11.11 33.51
C ALA A 132 38.32 -11.55 33.72
N GLU A 133 39.12 -11.63 32.65
CA GLU A 133 40.55 -11.94 32.75
C GLU A 133 41.33 -10.81 33.45
N LYS A 134 41.07 -9.55 33.12
CA LYS A 134 41.68 -8.39 33.80
C LYS A 134 41.31 -8.34 35.28
N GLU A 135 40.07 -8.65 35.62
CA GLU A 135 39.63 -8.73 37.02
C GLU A 135 40.34 -9.85 37.79
N ARG A 136 40.49 -11.03 37.19
CA ARG A 136 41.29 -12.13 37.79
C ARG A 136 42.75 -11.72 38.00
N ALA A 137 43.37 -11.08 37.01
CA ALA A 137 44.75 -10.60 37.13
C ALA A 137 44.90 -9.54 38.23
N ARG A 138 43.94 -8.61 38.34
CA ARG A 138 43.89 -7.61 39.41
C ARG A 138 43.73 -8.26 40.78
N ALA A 139 42.85 -9.24 40.92
CA ALA A 139 42.67 -9.98 42.17
C ALA A 139 43.96 -10.71 42.58
N ALA A 140 44.62 -11.39 41.64
CA ALA A 140 45.90 -12.05 41.88
C ALA A 140 46.99 -11.05 42.31
N SER A 141 47.10 -9.92 41.61
CA SER A 141 48.03 -8.85 41.97
C SER A 141 47.76 -8.29 43.36
N HIS A 142 46.50 -8.07 43.73
CA HIS A 142 46.14 -7.56 45.06
C HIS A 142 46.54 -8.53 46.17
N VAL A 143 46.36 -9.84 45.97
CA VAL A 143 46.80 -10.87 46.92
C VAL A 143 48.32 -10.86 47.08
N LEU A 144 49.08 -10.77 45.98
CA LEU A 144 50.53 -10.69 46.03
C LEU A 144 51.03 -9.43 46.74
N CYS A 145 50.44 -8.26 46.43
CA CYS A 145 50.77 -7.01 47.11
C CYS A 145 50.53 -7.09 48.62
N ARG A 146 49.42 -7.71 49.03
CA ARG A 146 49.12 -7.93 50.45
C ARG A 146 50.14 -8.87 51.12
N SER A 147 50.47 -10.00 50.48
CA SER A 147 51.47 -10.94 51.01
C SER A 147 52.84 -10.28 51.18
N LEU A 148 53.30 -9.52 50.17
CA LEU A 148 54.58 -8.81 50.23
C LEU A 148 54.58 -7.73 51.33
N ALA A 149 53.46 -7.05 51.54
CA ALA A 149 53.33 -6.10 52.64
C ALA A 149 53.40 -6.81 54.00
N ASP A 150 52.70 -7.94 54.17
CA ASP A 150 52.72 -8.73 55.39
C ASP A 150 54.13 -9.27 55.72
N GLU A 151 54.85 -9.78 54.71
CA GLU A 151 56.25 -10.20 54.82
C GLU A 151 57.16 -9.04 55.21
N THR A 152 56.99 -7.86 54.58
CA THR A 152 57.76 -6.66 54.93
C THR A 152 57.50 -6.23 56.38
N HIS A 153 56.25 -6.29 56.84
CA HIS A 153 55.90 -6.00 58.22
C HIS A 153 56.48 -7.04 59.20
N GLN A 154 56.54 -8.31 58.81
CA GLN A 154 57.19 -9.35 59.60
C GLN A 154 58.69 -9.11 59.71
N LEU A 155 59.38 -8.85 58.60
CA LEU A 155 60.80 -8.54 58.58
C LEU A 155 61.13 -7.30 59.42
N ARG A 156 60.33 -6.24 59.35
CA ARG A 156 60.48 -5.05 60.20
C ARG A 156 60.33 -5.38 61.69
N ARG A 157 59.36 -6.22 62.07
CA ARG A 157 59.18 -6.67 63.45
C ARG A 157 60.36 -7.49 63.93
N THR A 158 60.86 -8.43 63.12
CA THR A 158 62.05 -9.22 63.45
C THR A 158 63.28 -8.33 63.58
N LEU A 159 63.50 -7.39 62.66
CA LEU A 159 64.60 -6.44 62.73
C LEU A 159 64.53 -5.60 64.01
N ALA A 160 63.36 -5.07 64.35
CA ALA A 160 63.16 -4.30 65.59
C ALA A 160 63.44 -5.15 66.84
N ALA A 161 62.98 -6.40 66.89
CA ALA A 161 63.27 -7.32 67.99
C ALA A 161 64.79 -7.59 68.12
N THR A 162 65.48 -7.84 66.99
CA THR A 162 66.95 -8.01 67.00
C THR A 162 67.68 -6.74 67.42
N ALA A 163 67.21 -5.56 67.00
CA ALA A 163 67.79 -4.28 67.42
C ALA A 163 67.62 -4.06 68.93
N HIS A 164 66.45 -4.38 69.50
CA HIS A 164 66.23 -4.31 70.94
C HIS A 164 67.12 -5.29 71.72
N MET A 165 67.33 -6.52 71.22
CA MET A 165 68.30 -7.45 71.80
C MET A 165 69.72 -6.87 71.77
N CYS A 166 70.18 -6.34 70.64
CA CYS A 166 71.50 -5.72 70.54
C CYS A 166 71.64 -4.51 71.48
N GLN A 167 70.61 -3.66 71.59
CA GLN A 167 70.58 -2.55 72.54
C GLN A 167 70.65 -3.02 74.00
N HIS A 168 69.94 -4.10 74.35
CA HIS A 168 70.01 -4.69 75.69
C HIS A 168 71.41 -5.23 75.99
N LEU A 169 72.02 -5.95 75.05
CA LEU A 169 73.39 -6.44 75.19
C LEU A 169 74.39 -5.29 75.36
N ALA A 170 74.26 -4.21 74.58
CA ALA A 170 75.09 -3.02 74.72
C ALA A 170 74.96 -2.39 76.12
N LYS A 171 73.73 -2.21 76.63
CA LYS A 171 73.50 -1.71 78.00
C LYS A 171 74.13 -2.61 79.06
N CYS A 172 74.00 -3.93 78.96
CA CYS A 172 74.64 -4.86 79.89
C CYS A 172 76.18 -4.77 79.85
N LEU A 173 76.77 -4.47 78.67
CA LEU A 173 78.20 -4.25 78.52
C LEU A 173 78.63 -2.90 79.10
N ASP A 174 77.84 -1.84 78.96
CA ASP A 174 78.10 -0.52 79.53
C ASP A 174 77.99 -0.54 81.07
N GLU A 175 77.00 -1.23 81.63
CA GLU A 175 76.84 -1.42 83.08
C GLU A 175 78.02 -2.20 83.68
N ARG A 176 78.56 -3.20 82.96
CA ARG A 176 79.80 -3.92 83.36
C ARG A 176 81.03 -3.01 83.35
N GLN A 177 81.12 -2.05 82.43
CA GLN A 177 82.24 -1.12 82.33
C GLN A 177 82.13 0.06 83.32
N GLY A 178 80.92 0.56 83.57
CA GLY A 178 80.66 1.63 84.55
C GLY A 178 80.87 1.21 86.01
N GLY A 179 80.74 -0.08 86.32
CA GLY A 179 81.11 -0.66 87.62
C GLY A 179 82.63 -0.84 87.83
N GLN A 180 83.44 -0.67 86.79
CA GLN A 180 84.89 -0.88 86.79
C GLN A 180 85.68 0.44 86.67
N GLY A 181 85.01 1.58 86.94
CA GLY A 181 85.53 2.94 86.74
C GLY A 181 85.89 3.74 88.01
N THR A 182 86.27 3.08 89.11
CA THR A 182 86.85 3.76 90.29
C THR A 182 88.08 3.03 90.84
N ALA A 183 89.08 2.82 89.99
CA ALA A 183 90.46 2.63 90.43
C ALA A 183 91.34 3.48 89.51
N GLY A 184 91.93 4.52 90.10
CA GLY A 184 92.47 5.67 89.39
C GLY A 184 93.75 5.42 88.62
N GLU A 185 94.13 6.44 87.86
CA GLU A 185 95.51 6.84 87.73
C GLU A 185 95.55 8.37 87.58
N GLN A 186 96.16 8.99 88.59
CA GLN A 186 96.50 10.40 88.61
C GLN A 186 97.82 10.63 87.87
N SER A 187 97.85 11.72 87.09
CA SER A 187 99.01 12.58 86.80
C SER A 187 100.17 12.01 85.98
N PRO A 188 101.00 12.82 85.28
CA PRO A 188 101.07 14.29 85.33
C PRO A 188 101.07 14.97 83.95
N GLU A 189 100.78 16.28 83.93
CA GLU A 189 101.34 17.15 82.89
C GLU A 189 102.88 17.14 82.98
N PRO A 190 103.59 17.18 81.85
CA PRO A 190 104.89 17.83 81.80
C PRO A 190 104.88 18.93 80.74
N LYS A 191 105.08 20.16 81.21
CA LYS A 191 105.55 21.26 80.36
C LYS A 191 107.01 21.03 79.97
N CYS A 192 107.25 21.18 78.67
CA CYS A 192 108.48 21.66 78.02
C CYS A 192 109.73 20.75 78.04
N THR A 193 109.96 20.05 76.92
CA THR A 193 111.20 20.01 76.06
C THR A 193 111.37 18.68 75.29
N GLU A 194 110.37 18.25 74.50
CA GLU A 194 110.48 17.13 73.53
C GLU A 194 109.73 17.47 72.23
N GLY A 195 110.14 18.57 71.58
CA GLY A 195 109.50 19.05 70.35
C GLY A 195 109.74 18.13 69.15
N ASP A 196 110.93 17.54 69.03
CA ASP A 196 111.34 16.99 67.72
C ASP A 196 110.91 15.53 67.50
N ALA A 197 110.89 14.68 68.53
CA ALA A 197 110.46 13.28 68.40
C ALA A 197 108.94 13.13 68.25
N SER A 198 108.17 13.95 68.97
CA SER A 198 106.71 13.99 68.88
C SER A 198 106.23 14.58 67.55
N VAL A 199 106.89 15.65 67.07
CA VAL A 199 106.64 16.23 65.75
C VAL A 199 107.01 15.25 64.64
N HIS A 200 108.11 14.49 64.75
CA HIS A 200 108.46 13.50 63.75
C HIS A 200 107.42 12.36 63.63
N ALA A 201 106.90 11.86 64.75
CA ALA A 201 105.85 10.84 64.75
C ALA A 201 104.54 11.35 64.12
N VAL A 202 104.18 12.63 64.36
CA VAL A 202 103.02 13.27 63.73
C VAL A 202 103.23 13.42 62.22
N VAL A 203 104.45 13.78 61.77
CA VAL A 203 104.77 13.90 60.34
C VAL A 203 104.68 12.55 59.63
N GLU A 204 105.16 11.45 60.22
CA GLU A 204 105.01 10.11 59.64
C GLU A 204 103.55 9.66 59.55
N LYS A 205 102.75 9.93 60.60
CA LYS A 205 101.32 9.65 60.57
C LYS A 205 100.60 10.42 59.47
N LEU A 206 100.91 11.70 59.29
CA LEU A 206 100.36 12.53 58.21
C LEU A 206 100.81 12.04 56.82
N ARG A 207 102.05 11.54 56.68
CA ARG A 207 102.53 10.94 55.43
C ARG A 207 101.75 9.67 55.09
N GLU A 208 101.50 8.81 56.07
CA GLU A 208 100.71 7.60 55.88
C GLU A 208 99.24 7.94 55.56
N GLU A 209 98.65 8.89 56.29
CA GLU A 209 97.30 9.38 56.00
C GLU A 209 97.21 9.99 54.60
N ASN A 210 98.23 10.76 54.17
CA ASN A 210 98.29 11.30 52.81
C ASN A 210 98.39 10.18 51.76
N ARG A 211 99.14 9.11 52.05
CA ARG A 211 99.23 7.92 51.19
C ARG A 211 97.87 7.22 51.07
N VAL A 212 97.19 7.00 52.20
CA VAL A 212 95.85 6.39 52.23
C VAL A 212 94.81 7.26 51.53
N LEU A 213 94.85 8.58 51.71
CA LEU A 213 93.96 9.51 51.02
C LEU A 213 94.18 9.46 49.51
N ARG A 214 95.44 9.42 49.04
CA ARG A 214 95.75 9.24 47.62
C ARG A 214 95.17 7.94 47.06
N GLN A 215 95.31 6.83 47.78
CA GLN A 215 94.71 5.54 47.38
C GLN A 215 93.17 5.58 47.33
N LYS A 216 92.53 6.29 48.28
CA LYS A 216 91.08 6.51 48.26
C LYS A 216 90.64 7.37 47.08
N VAL A 217 91.40 8.40 46.75
CA VAL A 217 91.14 9.25 45.57
C VAL A 217 91.21 8.42 44.29
N THR A 218 92.28 7.65 44.09
CA THR A 218 92.38 6.78 42.91
C THR A 218 91.25 5.76 42.83
N HIS A 219 90.82 5.20 43.97
CA HIS A 219 89.69 4.27 44.01
C HIS A 219 88.36 4.94 43.61
N VAL A 220 88.11 6.18 44.04
CA VAL A 220 86.91 6.94 43.66
C VAL A 220 86.98 7.35 42.19
N GLU A 221 88.15 7.72 41.69
CA GLU A 221 88.37 7.99 40.25
C GLU A 221 88.05 6.76 39.40
N ASP A 222 88.50 5.57 39.81
CA ASP A 222 88.17 4.31 39.14
C ASP A 222 86.66 4.00 39.17
N LEU A 223 85.99 4.24 40.30
CA LEU A 223 84.54 4.08 40.41
C LEU A 223 83.80 5.06 39.50
N ASN A 224 84.24 6.32 39.45
CA ASN A 224 83.68 7.34 38.58
C ASN A 224 83.85 6.97 37.11
N ALA A 225 85.04 6.50 36.71
CA ALA A 225 85.28 6.01 35.35
C ALA A 225 84.38 4.81 34.98
N ARG A 226 84.11 3.89 35.91
CA ARG A 226 83.15 2.79 35.71
C ARG A 226 81.71 3.30 35.56
N TRP A 227 81.30 4.26 36.39
CA TRP A 227 79.96 4.84 36.33
C TRP A 227 79.72 5.59 35.02
N GLN A 228 80.70 6.39 34.57
CA GLN A 228 80.65 7.07 33.27
C GLN A 228 80.50 6.10 32.10
N ARG A 229 81.20 4.96 32.10
CA ARG A 229 81.04 3.92 31.07
C ARG A 229 79.65 3.29 31.10
N TYR A 230 79.11 3.03 32.29
CA TYR A 230 77.75 2.51 32.43
C TYR A 230 76.72 3.51 31.92
N ASP A 231 76.84 4.79 32.27
CA ASP A 231 75.91 5.83 31.84
C ASP A 231 75.97 6.02 30.31
N ALA A 232 77.18 6.04 29.73
CA ALA A 232 77.36 6.07 28.28
C ALA A 232 76.72 4.86 27.57
N SER A 233 76.92 3.64 28.10
CA SER A 233 76.32 2.41 27.55
C SER A 233 74.80 2.40 27.68
N ARG A 234 74.27 2.88 28.82
CA ARG A 234 72.83 3.06 29.03
C ARG A 234 72.25 4.04 28.01
N ASP A 235 72.90 5.17 27.79
CA ASP A 235 72.46 6.16 26.80
C ASP A 235 72.47 5.59 25.39
N GLU A 236 73.48 4.80 25.01
CA GLU A 236 73.52 4.09 23.74
C GLU A 236 72.37 3.09 23.60
N TYR A 237 72.11 2.30 24.65
CA TYR A 237 70.99 1.36 24.67
C TYR A 237 69.64 2.07 24.52
N VAL A 238 69.43 3.15 25.27
CA VAL A 238 68.21 3.97 25.19
C VAL A 238 68.09 4.59 23.80
N ARG A 239 69.16 5.15 23.22
CA ARG A 239 69.16 5.65 21.83
C ARG A 239 68.81 4.55 20.83
N GLY A 240 69.33 3.34 21.02
CA GLY A 240 69.00 2.16 20.22
C GLY A 240 67.51 1.81 20.27
N LEU A 241 66.91 1.77 21.46
CA LEU A 241 65.47 1.54 21.63
C LEU A 241 64.63 2.62 20.96
N HIS A 242 65.02 3.90 21.08
CA HIS A 242 64.32 5.00 20.41
C HIS A 242 64.40 4.87 18.88
N ALA A 243 65.54 4.44 18.33
CA ALA A 243 65.69 4.20 16.91
C ALA A 243 64.84 3.02 16.43
N GLN A 244 64.76 1.93 17.20
CA GLN A 244 63.90 0.79 16.89
C GLN A 244 62.42 1.18 16.92
N LEU A 245 61.98 1.92 17.94
CA LEU A 245 60.59 2.41 18.03
C LEU A 245 60.25 3.35 16.88
N LYS A 246 61.17 4.22 16.46
CA LYS A 246 61.00 5.08 15.28
C LYS A 246 61.02 4.30 13.97
N GLY A 247 61.83 3.25 13.86
CA GLY A 247 61.86 2.38 12.68
C GLY A 247 60.60 1.54 12.52
N LEU A 248 59.98 1.14 13.63
CA LEU A 248 58.67 0.45 13.66
C LEU A 248 57.50 1.42 13.38
N GLN A 249 57.61 2.68 13.80
CA GLN A 249 56.69 3.73 13.39
C GLN A 249 57.04 4.22 12.00
N VAL A 250 56.62 3.48 10.96
CA VAL A 250 56.67 3.98 9.57
C VAL A 250 55.85 5.27 9.50
N PRO A 251 56.43 6.46 9.25
CA PRO A 251 55.70 7.72 9.32
C PRO A 251 54.57 7.86 8.28
N LEU A 252 54.61 7.06 7.21
CA LEU A 252 53.63 7.08 6.12
C LEU A 252 52.32 6.35 6.46
N GLU A 253 52.37 5.28 7.24
CA GLU A 253 51.21 4.42 7.51
C GLU A 253 50.14 5.12 8.38
N PRO A 254 50.50 5.87 9.43
CA PRO A 254 49.55 6.66 10.21
C PRO A 254 48.91 7.80 9.41
N GLU A 255 49.62 8.39 8.45
CA GLU A 255 49.07 9.45 7.61
C GLU A 255 48.11 8.92 6.55
N LEU A 256 48.43 7.79 5.92
CA LEU A 256 47.54 7.12 4.99
C LEU A 256 46.28 6.61 5.70
N MET A 257 46.41 5.99 6.87
CA MET A 257 45.26 5.61 7.69
C MET A 257 44.42 6.82 8.10
N ARG A 258 45.04 7.94 8.52
CA ARG A 258 44.29 9.17 8.83
C ARG A 258 43.54 9.71 7.62
N LYS A 259 44.16 9.74 6.44
CA LYS A 259 43.51 10.18 5.20
C LYS A 259 42.37 9.26 4.81
N GLU A 260 42.53 7.95 4.97
CA GLU A 260 41.48 6.98 4.69
C GLU A 260 40.32 7.08 5.68
N VAL A 261 40.60 7.27 6.98
CA VAL A 261 39.56 7.54 7.98
C VAL A 261 38.80 8.83 7.64
N SER A 262 39.50 9.90 7.24
CA SER A 262 38.85 11.14 6.80
C SER A 262 37.99 10.93 5.54
N ARG A 263 38.47 10.15 4.57
CA ARG A 263 37.71 9.81 3.36
C ARG A 263 36.45 9.03 3.69
N LEU A 264 36.56 7.99 4.52
CA LEU A 264 35.43 7.17 4.94
C LEU A 264 34.43 7.96 5.78
N ASN A 265 34.91 8.86 6.65
CA ASN A 265 34.03 9.74 7.41
C ASN A 265 33.24 10.70 6.51
N ALA A 266 33.89 11.30 5.51
CA ALA A 266 33.21 12.17 4.54
C ALA A 266 32.15 11.38 3.73
N GLN A 267 32.45 10.14 3.34
CA GLN A 267 31.48 9.27 2.65
C GLN A 267 30.31 8.88 3.56
N LEU A 268 30.56 8.66 4.85
CA LEU A 268 29.51 8.36 5.81
C LEU A 268 28.60 9.58 6.04
N GLU A 269 29.18 10.76 6.18
CA GLU A 269 28.44 12.03 6.31
C GLU A 269 27.55 12.27 5.08
N GLU A 270 28.09 12.11 3.86
CA GLU A 270 27.31 12.20 2.62
C GLU A 270 26.14 11.21 2.62
N LYS A 271 26.37 9.95 3.00
CA LYS A 271 25.30 8.93 3.07
C LYS A 271 24.27 9.24 4.16
N MET A 272 24.67 9.86 5.26
CA MET A 272 23.76 10.31 6.30
C MET A 272 22.89 11.47 5.80
N ASP A 273 23.47 12.40 5.05
CA ASP A 273 22.76 13.51 4.43
C ASP A 273 21.78 13.01 3.36
N ASP A 274 22.18 12.08 2.49
CA ASP A 274 21.29 11.39 1.53
C ASP A 274 20.09 10.74 2.26
N CYS A 275 20.36 10.05 3.36
CA CYS A 275 19.31 9.43 4.17
C CYS A 275 18.37 10.47 4.81
N ALA A 276 18.90 11.61 5.24
CA ALA A 276 18.12 12.70 5.80
C ALA A 276 17.24 13.37 4.72
N GLU A 277 17.74 13.50 3.49
CA GLU A 277 16.99 13.97 2.33
C GLU A 277 15.85 13.02 1.98
N ALA A 278 16.13 11.73 1.82
CA ALA A 278 15.11 10.73 1.53
C ALA A 278 14.01 10.67 2.62
N ARG A 279 14.38 10.85 3.89
CA ARG A 279 13.40 10.95 4.98
C ARG A 279 12.49 12.18 4.86
N ARG A 280 13.05 13.33 4.47
CA ARG A 280 12.28 14.55 4.23
C ARG A 280 11.32 14.39 3.06
N GLU A 281 11.78 13.79 1.96
CA GLU A 281 10.95 13.50 0.78
C GLU A 281 9.81 12.54 1.11
N LEU A 282 10.09 11.47 1.87
CA LEU A 282 9.06 10.53 2.32
C LEU A 282 8.01 11.20 3.20
N ALA A 283 8.43 12.09 4.11
CA ALA A 283 7.50 12.87 4.94
C ALA A 283 6.63 13.79 4.08
N ALA A 284 7.21 14.48 3.09
CA ALA A 284 6.47 15.30 2.15
C ALA A 284 5.46 14.48 1.34
N ALA A 285 5.87 13.31 0.81
CA ALA A 285 4.99 12.41 0.07
C ALA A 285 3.82 11.90 0.93
N ARG A 286 4.07 11.57 2.21
CA ARG A 286 3.01 11.20 3.16
C ARG A 286 2.02 12.34 3.38
N SER A 287 2.51 13.55 3.62
CA SER A 287 1.62 14.72 3.78
C SER A 287 0.79 15.02 2.54
N ALA A 288 1.38 14.87 1.34
CA ALA A 288 0.67 15.04 0.08
C ALA A 288 -0.40 13.97 -0.14
N ARG A 289 -0.12 12.72 0.24
CA ARG A 289 -1.10 11.63 0.23
C ARG A 289 -2.24 11.91 1.20
N ASP A 290 -1.93 12.31 2.42
CA ASP A 290 -2.95 12.57 3.44
C ASP A 290 -3.85 13.75 3.00
N ALA A 291 -3.30 14.82 2.44
CA ALA A 291 -4.07 15.91 1.84
C ALA A 291 -4.88 15.49 0.59
N ALA A 292 -4.45 14.46 -0.14
CA ALA A 292 -5.25 13.89 -1.22
C ALA A 292 -6.42 13.08 -0.69
N LEU A 293 -6.22 12.30 0.38
CA LEU A 293 -7.28 11.54 1.05
C LEU A 293 -8.36 12.48 1.62
N GLU A 294 -7.94 13.59 2.26
CA GLU A 294 -8.88 14.61 2.74
C GLU A 294 -9.74 15.19 1.60
N ARG A 295 -9.12 15.49 0.45
CA ARG A 295 -9.86 15.96 -0.73
C ARG A 295 -10.84 14.93 -1.27
N VAL A 296 -10.46 13.65 -1.31
CA VAL A 296 -11.36 12.56 -1.72
C VAL A 296 -12.54 12.46 -0.76
N GLN A 297 -12.31 12.46 0.55
CA GLN A 297 -13.38 12.43 1.56
C GLN A 297 -14.34 13.61 1.40
N MET A 298 -13.82 14.82 1.16
CA MET A 298 -14.67 15.99 0.91
C MET A 298 -15.54 15.82 -0.34
N LEU A 299 -14.99 15.28 -1.43
CA LEU A 299 -15.75 15.00 -2.65
C LEU A 299 -16.79 13.89 -2.45
N GLU A 300 -16.47 12.86 -1.66
CA GLU A 300 -17.44 11.82 -1.29
C GLU A 300 -18.63 12.42 -0.53
N GLN A 301 -18.39 13.30 0.45
CA GLN A 301 -19.46 14.00 1.15
C GLN A 301 -20.29 14.89 0.22
N GLN A 302 -19.64 15.57 -0.74
CA GLN A 302 -20.35 16.37 -1.74
C GLN A 302 -21.25 15.51 -2.63
N ILE A 303 -20.78 14.33 -3.07
CA ILE A 303 -21.58 13.39 -3.86
C ILE A 303 -22.77 12.88 -3.05
N LEU A 304 -22.58 12.58 -1.76
CA LEU A 304 -23.67 12.17 -0.88
C LEU A 304 -24.74 13.27 -0.75
N ALA A 305 -24.33 14.51 -0.50
CA ALA A 305 -25.26 15.64 -0.44
C ALA A 305 -26.04 15.80 -1.76
N TYR A 306 -25.37 15.75 -2.90
CA TYR A 306 -26.05 15.83 -4.20
C TYR A 306 -27.01 14.67 -4.44
N LYS A 307 -26.64 13.45 -4.04
CA LYS A 307 -27.53 12.30 -4.15
C LYS A 307 -28.80 12.54 -3.33
N ASP A 308 -28.66 13.04 -2.11
CA ASP A 308 -29.79 13.35 -1.24
C ASP A 308 -30.66 14.46 -1.84
N ASP A 309 -30.07 15.51 -2.40
CA ASP A 309 -30.77 16.57 -3.14
C ASP A 309 -31.60 15.98 -4.30
N PHE A 310 -31.03 15.11 -5.13
CA PHE A 310 -31.75 14.45 -6.22
C PHE A 310 -32.89 13.54 -5.73
N THR A 311 -32.72 12.87 -4.59
CA THR A 311 -33.80 12.04 -4.02
C THR A 311 -34.93 12.89 -3.46
N SER A 312 -34.61 14.00 -2.78
CA SER A 312 -35.61 14.92 -2.24
C SER A 312 -36.39 15.62 -3.35
N GLU A 313 -35.71 16.04 -4.42
CA GLU A 313 -36.32 16.68 -5.58
C GLU A 313 -37.22 15.71 -6.38
N ARG A 314 -36.83 14.44 -6.51
CA ARG A 314 -37.73 13.39 -7.03
C ARG A 314 -38.97 13.23 -6.15
N ALA A 315 -38.79 13.15 -4.84
CA ALA A 315 -39.92 13.01 -3.90
C ALA A 315 -40.85 14.24 -3.95
N ASP A 316 -40.30 15.45 -4.14
CA ASP A 316 -41.08 16.68 -4.38
C ASP A 316 -41.86 16.61 -5.68
N ARG A 317 -41.25 16.12 -6.76
CA ARG A 317 -41.96 15.90 -8.03
C ARG A 317 -43.11 14.91 -7.89
N GLU A 318 -42.89 13.79 -7.20
CA GLU A 318 -43.95 12.79 -6.96
C GLU A 318 -45.09 13.39 -6.13
N ARG A 319 -44.79 14.15 -5.07
CA ARG A 319 -45.80 14.90 -4.31
C ARG A 319 -46.59 15.87 -5.19
N ALA A 320 -45.90 16.65 -6.03
CA ALA A 320 -46.54 17.59 -6.93
C ALA A 320 -47.42 16.87 -7.96
N GLN A 321 -46.96 15.75 -8.52
CA GLN A 321 -47.73 14.92 -9.44
C GLN A 321 -48.99 14.35 -8.77
N SER A 322 -48.89 13.79 -7.56
CA SER A 322 -50.04 13.30 -6.81
C SER A 322 -51.06 14.42 -6.56
N ARG A 323 -50.59 15.63 -6.21
CA ARG A 323 -51.47 16.79 -6.01
C ARG A 323 -52.17 17.23 -7.29
N ILE A 324 -51.50 17.16 -8.44
CA ILE A 324 -52.12 17.45 -9.74
C ILE A 324 -53.23 16.44 -10.02
N HIS A 325 -52.97 15.14 -9.86
CA HIS A 325 -53.98 14.10 -10.07
C HIS A 325 -55.20 14.30 -9.14
N GLU A 326 -54.98 14.57 -7.84
CA GLU A 326 -56.07 14.90 -6.90
C GLU A 326 -56.91 16.09 -7.36
N LEU A 327 -56.25 17.15 -7.85
CA LEU A 327 -56.94 18.35 -8.34
C LEU A 327 -57.71 18.07 -9.64
N GLU A 328 -57.15 17.26 -10.54
CA GLU A 328 -57.84 16.81 -11.76
C GLU A 328 -59.10 16.00 -11.43
N GLU A 329 -59.03 15.09 -10.45
CA GLU A 329 -60.20 14.33 -9.97
C GLU A 329 -61.27 15.26 -9.36
N GLN A 330 -60.85 16.25 -8.56
CA GLN A 330 -61.75 17.26 -7.99
C GLN A 330 -62.42 18.09 -9.08
N VAL A 331 -61.67 18.55 -10.08
CA VAL A 331 -62.20 19.28 -11.23
C VAL A 331 -63.19 18.43 -12.01
N ALA A 332 -62.86 17.16 -12.32
CA ALA A 332 -63.76 16.24 -13.00
C ALA A 332 -65.05 15.97 -12.20
N SER A 333 -64.95 15.85 -10.88
CA SER A 333 -66.10 15.76 -9.97
C SER A 333 -66.99 17.00 -10.03
N LEU A 334 -66.40 18.19 -9.92
CA LEU A 334 -67.11 19.47 -9.99
C LEU A 334 -67.76 19.69 -11.36
N GLN A 335 -67.07 19.34 -12.45
CA GLN A 335 -67.61 19.40 -13.81
C GLN A 335 -68.82 18.49 -13.96
N ARG A 336 -68.76 17.23 -13.47
CA ARG A 336 -69.92 16.34 -13.43
C ARG A 336 -71.06 16.99 -12.62
N GLN A 337 -70.78 17.47 -11.42
CA GLN A 337 -71.81 18.10 -10.58
C GLN A 337 -72.43 19.35 -11.23
N ALA A 338 -71.65 20.15 -11.96
CA ALA A 338 -72.12 21.29 -12.73
C ALA A 338 -73.00 20.88 -13.92
N SER A 339 -72.60 19.84 -14.67
CA SER A 339 -73.41 19.24 -15.74
C SER A 339 -74.76 18.75 -15.21
N TRP A 340 -74.77 17.99 -14.11
CA TRP A 340 -75.99 17.53 -13.46
C TRP A 340 -76.91 18.69 -13.01
N ARG A 341 -76.35 19.82 -12.56
CA ARG A 341 -77.14 21.02 -12.21
C ARG A 341 -77.65 21.78 -13.44
N GLN A 342 -76.92 21.75 -14.57
CA GLN A 342 -77.36 22.36 -15.82
C GLN A 342 -78.46 21.55 -16.50
N ASP A 343 -78.35 20.22 -16.53
CA ASP A 343 -79.36 19.34 -17.13
C ASP A 343 -80.66 19.27 -16.32
N SER A 344 -80.61 19.55 -15.01
CA SER A 344 -81.79 19.63 -14.14
C SER A 344 -82.49 21.00 -14.14
N ARG A 345 -82.00 21.99 -14.90
CA ARG A 345 -82.69 23.28 -15.10
C ARG A 345 -83.38 23.30 -16.47
N GLU A 346 -84.72 23.19 -16.45
CA GLU A 346 -85.55 23.63 -17.57
C GLU A 346 -85.23 25.09 -17.97
N PRO A 347 -85.42 25.47 -19.25
CA PRO A 347 -85.10 26.80 -19.76
C PRO A 347 -86.11 27.82 -19.24
N VAL A 348 -85.92 28.33 -18.02
CA VAL A 348 -86.62 29.52 -17.56
C VAL A 348 -85.88 30.74 -18.09
N SER A 349 -86.39 31.26 -19.20
CA SER A 349 -86.26 32.65 -19.61
C SER A 349 -86.60 33.55 -18.41
N CYS A 350 -85.63 34.29 -17.87
CA CYS A 350 -85.91 35.50 -17.12
C CYS A 350 -84.83 36.55 -17.35
N ARG A 351 -85.34 37.68 -17.82
CA ARG A 351 -84.69 38.92 -18.16
C ARG A 351 -84.56 39.76 -16.88
N ILE A 352 -83.59 40.69 -16.90
CA ILE A 352 -83.46 41.94 -16.11
C ILE A 352 -83.04 41.82 -14.62
N HIS A 353 -81.90 42.41 -14.25
CA HIS A 353 -81.85 43.74 -13.62
C HIS A 353 -80.42 44.20 -13.28
N THR A 354 -80.02 45.30 -13.92
CA THR A 354 -79.07 46.29 -13.41
C THR A 354 -79.45 46.68 -11.99
N GLY A 355 -78.53 46.49 -11.04
CA GLY A 355 -78.76 46.77 -9.63
C GLY A 355 -77.44 46.92 -8.87
N SER A 356 -76.98 48.15 -8.81
CA SER A 356 -75.97 48.68 -7.89
C SER A 356 -76.15 48.16 -6.45
N ARG A 357 -75.07 47.63 -5.85
CA ARG A 357 -74.64 47.96 -4.47
C ARG A 357 -73.30 47.30 -4.12
N SER A 358 -72.36 48.15 -3.74
CA SER A 358 -71.06 47.83 -3.13
C SER A 358 -71.21 47.08 -1.80
N PRO A 359 -70.28 46.16 -1.48
CA PRO A 359 -69.91 45.89 -0.10
C PRO A 359 -68.45 46.32 0.17
N ARG A 360 -68.27 46.83 1.37
CA ARG A 360 -67.14 47.56 1.89
C ARG A 360 -65.83 46.77 1.85
N TYR A 361 -64.79 47.46 1.38
CA TYR A 361 -63.40 47.25 1.76
C TYR A 361 -63.29 47.32 3.29
N LEU A 362 -62.86 46.22 3.91
CA LEU A 362 -62.31 46.22 5.26
C LEU A 362 -60.81 46.04 5.15
N GLU A 363 -60.17 47.20 5.20
CA GLU A 363 -58.86 47.52 5.75
C GLU A 363 -58.45 46.55 6.87
N THR A 364 -57.29 45.91 6.72
CA THR A 364 -56.50 45.42 7.85
C THR A 364 -55.05 45.74 7.53
N ASP A 365 -54.60 46.86 8.07
CA ASP A 365 -53.21 47.27 8.12
C ASP A 365 -52.38 46.26 8.94
N ALA A 366 -51.24 45.85 8.40
CA ALA A 366 -50.09 45.43 9.17
C ALA A 366 -48.80 45.69 8.37
N SER A 367 -48.29 46.89 8.58
CA SER A 367 -46.91 47.41 8.49
C SER A 367 -45.80 46.62 7.78
N GLU A 368 -45.13 47.32 6.87
CA GLU A 368 -43.73 47.10 6.44
C GLU A 368 -42.73 47.23 7.62
N PRO A 369 -41.45 46.84 7.43
CA PRO A 369 -40.48 47.85 6.99
C PRO A 369 -39.38 47.38 6.01
N VAL A 370 -39.15 48.23 5.00
CA VAL A 370 -37.88 48.90 4.59
C VAL A 370 -36.59 48.07 4.38
N ALA A 371 -36.07 48.09 3.14
CA ALA A 371 -34.76 48.62 2.71
C ALA A 371 -34.36 48.00 1.33
N ALA A 372 -34.45 48.74 0.22
CA ALA A 372 -33.45 49.66 -0.35
C ALA A 372 -32.27 49.00 -1.10
N GLY A 373 -32.28 49.13 -2.44
CA GLY A 373 -31.08 49.49 -3.20
C GLY A 373 -30.55 48.51 -4.26
N GLY A 374 -30.72 48.87 -5.54
CA GLY A 374 -29.56 48.93 -6.44
C GLY A 374 -29.40 47.90 -7.56
N ARG A 375 -29.93 48.26 -8.74
CA ARG A 375 -29.26 48.30 -10.06
C ARG A 375 -28.81 46.97 -10.74
N ARG A 376 -29.49 46.68 -11.87
CA ARG A 376 -29.13 45.88 -13.08
C ARG A 376 -27.74 46.22 -13.67
N PRO A 377 -27.15 45.51 -14.69
CA PRO A 377 -27.84 44.93 -15.87
C PRO A 377 -27.26 43.69 -16.61
N GLY A 378 -28.11 43.11 -17.49
CA GLY A 378 -27.75 42.49 -18.78
C GLY A 378 -27.60 40.95 -18.81
N THR A 379 -27.99 40.17 -19.83
CA THR A 379 -28.52 40.41 -21.19
C THR A 379 -28.98 39.05 -21.78
N GLY A 380 -30.17 39.01 -22.42
CA GLY A 380 -30.59 38.09 -23.53
C GLY A 380 -30.65 36.56 -23.29
N SER A 381 -31.54 35.75 -23.86
CA SER A 381 -32.51 35.94 -24.94
C SER A 381 -33.50 34.75 -24.99
N GLN A 382 -34.76 35.09 -25.28
CA GLN A 382 -35.72 34.43 -26.19
C GLN A 382 -36.27 33.01 -25.90
N TRP A 383 -37.56 33.05 -25.54
CA TRP A 383 -38.65 32.14 -25.89
C TRP A 383 -38.56 31.45 -27.26
N LEU A 384 -39.11 30.24 -27.35
CA LEU A 384 -40.13 29.85 -28.34
C LEU A 384 -40.78 28.49 -27.95
N ASP A 385 -42.09 28.55 -27.69
CA ASP A 385 -43.02 27.41 -27.67
C ASP A 385 -43.23 26.85 -29.09
N LEU A 386 -43.58 25.56 -29.21
CA LEU A 386 -44.82 25.08 -29.84
C LEU A 386 -44.92 23.53 -29.96
N ALA A 387 -46.06 23.04 -29.45
CA ALA A 387 -47.01 22.04 -30.01
C ALA A 387 -46.57 20.57 -30.19
N ALA A 388 -47.10 19.59 -29.46
CA ALA A 388 -48.48 19.04 -29.38
C ALA A 388 -48.79 17.91 -30.38
N GLU A 389 -49.51 16.91 -29.87
CA GLU A 389 -50.32 15.84 -30.52
C GLU A 389 -49.74 14.41 -30.59
N GLY A 390 -50.51 13.46 -30.03
CA GLY A 390 -50.37 12.03 -30.28
C GLY A 390 -50.79 11.12 -29.11
N GLY A 391 -52.10 10.92 -28.89
CA GLY A 391 -52.65 10.11 -27.79
C GLY A 391 -52.90 8.62 -28.07
N CYS A 392 -52.98 7.89 -26.94
CA CYS A 392 -53.83 6.72 -26.60
C CYS A 392 -53.60 5.32 -27.22
N SER A 393 -53.26 4.33 -26.38
CA SER A 393 -54.20 3.30 -25.84
C SER A 393 -53.48 2.15 -25.14
N GLY A 394 -53.94 1.74 -23.95
CA GLY A 394 -53.55 0.46 -23.33
C GLY A 394 -53.56 0.42 -21.80
N VAL A 395 -54.73 0.58 -21.19
CA VAL A 395 -54.94 0.33 -19.75
C VAL A 395 -54.76 -1.16 -19.46
N THR A 396 -53.73 -1.49 -18.70
CA THR A 396 -53.79 -2.55 -17.67
C THR A 396 -53.08 -1.99 -16.45
N GLN A 397 -53.74 -2.08 -15.28
CA GLN A 397 -53.15 -1.82 -13.97
C GLN A 397 -51.80 -2.55 -13.88
N ARG A 398 -50.71 -1.81 -14.07
CA ARG A 398 -49.35 -2.33 -13.87
C ARG A 398 -48.97 -1.90 -12.47
N GLY A 399 -48.91 -2.86 -11.55
CA GLY A 399 -48.42 -2.61 -10.19
C GLY A 399 -47.08 -1.88 -10.28
N GLN A 400 -46.99 -0.74 -9.59
CA GLN A 400 -45.72 -0.05 -9.41
C GLN A 400 -44.86 -0.95 -8.51
N GLY A 401 -43.93 -1.69 -9.10
CA GLY A 401 -43.02 -2.59 -8.37
C GLY A 401 -42.89 -4.03 -8.90
N ASP A 402 -43.15 -4.25 -10.19
CA ASP A 402 -42.93 -5.56 -10.81
C ASP A 402 -41.75 -5.52 -11.79
N LEU A 403 -40.69 -6.25 -11.45
CA LEU A 403 -39.56 -6.55 -12.34
C LEU A 403 -40.00 -7.50 -13.46
N GLN A 404 -39.54 -7.28 -14.69
CA GLN A 404 -39.91 -8.11 -15.84
C GLN A 404 -38.71 -8.82 -16.46
N CYS A 405 -38.89 -10.10 -16.76
CA CYS A 405 -37.94 -10.84 -17.59
C CYS A 405 -37.93 -10.23 -19.00
N PRO A 406 -36.77 -9.77 -19.51
CA PRO A 406 -36.69 -9.14 -20.83
C PRO A 406 -36.96 -10.11 -21.99
N HIS A 407 -36.98 -11.42 -21.74
CA HIS A 407 -37.12 -12.45 -22.79
C HIS A 407 -38.56 -12.95 -22.93
N CYS A 408 -39.25 -13.25 -21.84
CA CYS A 408 -40.63 -13.77 -21.89
C CYS A 408 -41.66 -12.84 -21.25
N LEU A 409 -41.25 -11.64 -20.81
CA LEU A 409 -42.10 -10.60 -20.21
C LEU A 409 -42.89 -11.07 -18.97
N ARG A 410 -42.43 -12.14 -18.32
CA ARG A 410 -42.99 -12.62 -17.06
C ARG A 410 -42.68 -11.60 -15.96
N CYS A 411 -43.72 -11.21 -15.23
CA CYS A 411 -43.62 -10.28 -14.10
C CYS A 411 -43.22 -11.03 -12.82
N PHE A 412 -42.35 -10.40 -12.05
CA PHE A 412 -41.87 -10.80 -10.74
C PHE A 412 -42.04 -9.58 -9.83
N SER A 413 -42.43 -9.77 -8.56
CA SER A 413 -42.46 -8.64 -7.63
C SER A 413 -41.04 -8.17 -7.29
N ASP A 414 -40.89 -6.94 -6.79
CA ASP A 414 -39.59 -6.40 -6.35
C ASP A 414 -38.87 -7.28 -5.30
N GLU A 415 -39.62 -8.05 -4.51
CA GLU A 415 -39.08 -9.00 -3.52
C GLU A 415 -38.52 -10.30 -4.15
N GLN A 416 -38.83 -10.57 -5.42
CA GLN A 416 -38.49 -11.81 -6.15
C GLN A 416 -37.26 -11.63 -7.08
N GLY A 417 -36.38 -10.68 -6.79
CA GLY A 417 -35.21 -10.38 -7.63
C GLY A 417 -34.31 -11.60 -7.90
N GLU A 418 -34.09 -12.47 -6.91
CA GLU A 418 -33.28 -13.69 -7.08
C GLU A 418 -33.97 -14.74 -7.99
N GLU A 419 -35.30 -14.81 -7.95
CA GLU A 419 -36.09 -15.70 -8.80
C GLU A 419 -36.12 -15.21 -10.24
N LEU A 420 -36.16 -13.88 -10.44
CA LEU A 420 -35.97 -13.26 -11.75
C LEU A 420 -34.61 -13.61 -12.35
N PHE A 421 -33.50 -13.49 -11.59
CA PHE A 421 -32.18 -13.80 -12.14
C PHE A 421 -32.02 -15.28 -12.52
N LYS A 422 -32.55 -16.21 -11.69
CA LYS A 422 -32.60 -17.64 -12.05
C LYS A 422 -33.44 -17.88 -13.30
N HIS A 423 -34.61 -17.27 -13.35
CA HIS A 423 -35.50 -17.39 -14.50
C HIS A 423 -34.89 -16.79 -15.78
N VAL A 424 -34.19 -15.66 -15.70
CA VAL A 424 -33.48 -15.07 -16.86
C VAL A 424 -32.37 -16.00 -17.34
N ALA A 425 -31.64 -16.66 -16.43
CA ALA A 425 -30.61 -17.64 -16.81
C ALA A 425 -31.18 -18.88 -17.52
N GLU A 426 -32.41 -19.28 -17.18
CA GLU A 426 -33.13 -20.39 -17.82
C GLU A 426 -33.87 -19.99 -19.09
N CYS A 427 -34.42 -18.77 -19.13
CA CYS A 427 -35.21 -18.24 -20.25
C CYS A 427 -34.34 -17.80 -21.45
N CYS A 428 -33.03 -17.65 -21.23
CA CYS A 428 -32.03 -17.34 -22.26
C CYS A 428 -31.44 -18.58 -22.96
N GLN A 429 -31.83 -19.79 -22.56
CA GLN A 429 -31.50 -21.05 -23.25
C GLN A 429 -32.61 -21.39 -24.24
#